data_AF-S7P8J2-F1
#
_entry.id   AF-S7P8J2-F1
#
_cell.length_a   1.000
_cell.length_b   1.000
_cell.length_c   1.000
_cell.angle_alpha   90.00
_cell.angle_beta   90.00
_cell.angle_gamma   90.00
#
_symmetry.space_group_name_H-M   'P 1'
#
loop_
_entity.id
_entity.type
_entity.pdbx_description
1 polymer ?
#
loop_
_entity_poly.entity_id
_entity_poly.type
_entity_poly.pdbx_seq_one_letter_code
_entity_poly.pdbx_strand_id
1 'polypeptide(L)'
;HPGQAAFQGLFLLYNLGSVEALHSVLQLPTALRSCPALRTALAVDAAFREGNAARLFRLLRTLPYLQSCAVQCHVGHARRRALACLNRALSTPKGQTLPLGYMVHLLALDGPEEARDLCQAHGLPLVGQDRVVFQRGHYAEEGLPPAGTCKVLVGSKLGGRSLEEVVMAEEEEVGGDRSKPRE
;
A
#
# COMPACT_ATOMS: atom_id res chain seq x y z
N HIS A 1 20.56 -18.75 -0.83
CA HIS A 1 19.52 -19.61 -1.45
C HIS A 1 18.70 -18.80 -2.45
N PRO A 2 18.20 -19.38 -3.55
CA PRO A 2 17.54 -18.64 -4.64
C PRO A 2 16.33 -17.82 -4.18
N GLY A 3 15.49 -18.33 -3.27
CA GLY A 3 14.32 -17.59 -2.75
C GLY A 3 14.60 -16.61 -1.60
N GLN A 4 15.82 -16.54 -1.07
CA GLN A 4 16.09 -15.85 0.20
C GLN A 4 15.70 -14.37 0.17
N ALA A 5 16.02 -13.65 -0.91
CA ALA A 5 15.68 -12.23 -1.02
C ALA A 5 14.16 -12.00 -1.08
N ALA A 6 13.42 -12.90 -1.73
CA ALA A 6 11.96 -12.82 -1.83
C ALA A 6 11.30 -13.02 -0.46
N PHE A 7 11.70 -14.05 0.29
CA PHE A 7 11.19 -14.30 1.65
C PHE A 7 11.54 -13.17 2.62
N GLN A 8 12.75 -12.61 2.54
CA GLN A 8 13.14 -11.43 3.34
C GLN A 8 12.30 -10.20 2.97
N GLY A 9 11.95 -10.04 1.69
CA GLY A 9 11.03 -9.01 1.24
C GLY A 9 9.62 -9.19 1.83
N LEU A 10 9.07 -10.41 1.77
CA LEU A 10 7.78 -10.73 2.38
C LEU A 10 7.77 -10.49 3.89
N PHE A 11 8.84 -10.89 4.59
CA PHE A 11 9.00 -10.62 6.02
C PHE A 11 8.93 -9.12 6.35
N LEU A 12 9.65 -8.27 5.60
CA LEU A 12 9.62 -6.83 5.80
C LEU A 12 8.23 -6.25 5.49
N LEU A 13 7.61 -6.67 4.40
CA LEU A 13 6.30 -6.20 3.97
C LEU A 13 5.17 -6.59 4.94
N TYR A 14 5.26 -7.77 5.53
CA TYR A 14 4.33 -8.21 6.59
C TYR A 14 4.49 -7.39 7.87
N ASN A 15 5.71 -6.94 8.15
CA ASN A 15 6.06 -6.14 9.34
C ASN A 15 6.32 -4.66 9.01
N LEU A 16 5.58 -4.08 8.05
CA LEU A 16 5.81 -2.69 7.62
C LEU A 16 5.85 -1.71 8.80
N GLY A 17 6.86 -0.84 8.78
CA GLY A 17 7.09 0.14 9.83
C GLY A 17 7.82 -0.39 11.08
N SER A 18 7.96 -1.71 11.27
CA SER A 18 8.76 -2.28 12.37
C SER A 18 10.22 -1.88 12.23
N VAL A 19 10.78 -1.32 13.30
CA VAL A 19 12.21 -0.97 13.37
C VAL A 19 13.05 -2.24 13.36
N GLU A 20 12.60 -3.29 14.05
CA GLU A 20 13.27 -4.57 14.18
C GLU A 20 13.35 -5.30 12.85
N ALA A 21 12.24 -5.35 12.11
CA ALA A 21 12.19 -5.98 10.78
C ALA A 21 13.09 -5.25 9.78
N LEU A 22 13.02 -3.91 9.74
CA LEU A 22 13.89 -3.11 8.89
C LEU A 22 15.36 -3.31 9.24
N HIS A 23 15.71 -3.26 10.53
CA HIS A 23 17.08 -3.50 10.99
C HIS A 23 17.59 -4.87 10.55
N SER A 24 16.79 -5.93 10.74
CA SER A 24 17.14 -7.29 10.31
C SER A 24 17.46 -7.36 8.82
N VAL A 25 16.63 -6.73 7.98
CA VAL A 25 16.86 -6.67 6.53
C VAL A 25 18.10 -5.86 6.16
N LEU A 26 18.35 -4.74 6.85
CA LEU A 26 19.50 -3.88 6.57
C LEU A 26 20.85 -4.54 6.91
N GLN A 27 20.87 -5.50 7.85
CA GLN A 27 22.05 -6.30 8.17
C GLN A 27 22.39 -7.36 7.11
N LEU A 28 21.49 -7.61 6.15
CA LEU A 28 21.77 -8.56 5.07
C LEU A 28 22.91 -8.08 4.15
N PRO A 29 23.68 -9.01 3.54
CA PRO A 29 24.66 -8.69 2.51
C PRO A 29 24.10 -7.78 1.41
N THR A 30 24.91 -6.82 0.95
CA THR A 30 24.52 -5.85 -0.09
C THR A 30 23.99 -6.51 -1.36
N ALA A 31 24.54 -7.67 -1.74
CA ALA A 31 24.06 -8.45 -2.88
C ALA A 31 22.57 -8.83 -2.73
N LEU A 32 22.15 -9.29 -1.54
CA LEU A 32 20.74 -9.62 -1.27
C LEU A 32 19.86 -8.36 -1.22
N ARG A 33 20.33 -7.29 -0.56
CA ARG A 33 19.61 -6.00 -0.51
C ARG A 33 19.44 -5.34 -1.87
N SER A 34 20.29 -5.68 -2.82
CA SER A 34 20.22 -5.18 -4.20
C SER A 34 19.28 -5.98 -5.09
N CYS A 35 18.81 -7.15 -4.65
CA CYS A 35 17.83 -7.93 -5.41
C CYS A 35 16.51 -7.14 -5.59
N PRO A 36 15.84 -7.25 -6.75
CA PRO A 36 14.62 -6.47 -7.05
C PRO A 36 13.52 -6.60 -6.00
N ALA A 37 13.28 -7.82 -5.50
CA ALA A 37 12.26 -8.08 -4.48
C ALA A 37 12.50 -7.27 -3.19
N LEU A 38 13.75 -7.27 -2.71
CA LEU A 38 14.11 -6.61 -1.46
C LEU A 38 14.23 -5.08 -1.61
N ARG A 39 14.73 -4.60 -2.76
CA ARG A 39 14.70 -3.17 -3.11
C ARG A 39 13.28 -2.61 -3.12
N THR A 40 12.35 -3.37 -3.69
CA THR A 40 10.94 -2.98 -3.74
C THR A 40 10.33 -2.96 -2.35
N ALA A 41 10.57 -3.99 -1.53
CA ALA A 41 10.09 -4.03 -0.15
C ALA A 41 10.63 -2.86 0.69
N LEU A 42 11.92 -2.53 0.57
CA LEU A 42 12.53 -1.38 1.24
C LEU A 42 11.94 -0.05 0.77
N ALA A 43 11.62 0.10 -0.51
CA ALA A 43 10.99 1.31 -1.03
C ALA A 43 9.55 1.48 -0.51
N VAL A 44 8.80 0.39 -0.34
CA VAL A 44 7.47 0.39 0.27
C VAL A 44 7.55 0.77 1.74
N ASP A 45 8.47 0.16 2.50
CA ASP A 45 8.68 0.48 3.92
C ASP A 45 9.08 1.94 4.13
N ALA A 46 10.00 2.46 3.32
CA ALA A 46 10.39 3.87 3.35
C ALA A 46 9.18 4.80 3.11
N ALA A 47 8.39 4.54 2.05
CA ALA A 47 7.21 5.36 1.75
C ALA A 47 6.15 5.31 2.86
N PHE A 48 5.96 4.14 3.49
CA PHE A 48 5.06 3.96 4.62
C PHE A 48 5.53 4.74 5.86
N ARG A 49 6.83 4.68 6.18
CA ARG A 49 7.43 5.41 7.30
C ARG A 49 7.38 6.93 7.09
N GLU A 50 7.69 7.40 5.89
CA GLU A 50 7.62 8.81 5.49
C GLU A 50 6.19 9.37 5.52
N GLY A 51 5.16 8.51 5.55
CA GLY A 51 3.77 8.95 5.40
C GLY A 51 3.45 9.45 3.99
N ASN A 52 4.27 9.08 2.99
CA ASN A 52 4.10 9.48 1.61
C ASN A 52 3.06 8.58 0.93
N ALA A 53 1.78 8.88 1.17
CA ALA A 53 0.65 8.10 0.67
C ALA A 53 0.68 7.93 -0.87
N ALA A 54 0.97 9.01 -1.61
CA ALA A 54 1.03 8.95 -3.06
C ALA A 54 2.09 7.95 -3.57
N ARG A 55 3.31 8.01 -3.00
CA ARG A 55 4.38 7.06 -3.33
C ARG A 55 4.03 5.65 -2.88
N LEU A 56 3.52 5.49 -1.67
CA LEU A 56 3.15 4.19 -1.10
C LEU A 56 2.14 3.49 -2.00
N PHE A 57 0.97 4.08 -2.23
CA PHE A 57 -0.09 3.43 -3.03
C PHE A 57 0.29 3.27 -4.51
N ARG A 58 1.22 4.07 -5.04
CA ARG A 58 1.79 3.82 -6.36
C ARG A 58 2.64 2.53 -6.38
N LEU A 59 3.47 2.31 -5.35
CA LEU A 59 4.28 1.09 -5.21
C LEU A 59 3.41 -0.14 -4.93
N LEU A 60 2.40 -0.03 -4.06
CA LEU A 60 1.53 -1.16 -3.72
C LEU A 60 0.78 -1.73 -4.94
N ARG A 61 0.41 -0.88 -5.90
CA ARG A 61 -0.21 -1.32 -7.16
C ARG A 61 0.70 -2.20 -8.01
N THR A 62 2.02 -1.99 -7.94
CA THR A 62 2.99 -2.73 -8.76
C THR A 62 3.51 -4.00 -8.10
N LEU A 63 3.14 -4.27 -6.84
CA LEU A 63 3.58 -5.47 -6.14
C LEU A 63 2.97 -6.74 -6.79
N PRO A 64 3.70 -7.88 -6.82
CA PRO A 64 3.12 -9.18 -7.12
C PRO A 64 2.14 -9.63 -6.02
N TYR A 65 1.46 -10.74 -6.24
CA TYR A 65 0.32 -11.15 -5.42
C TYR A 65 0.74 -11.44 -3.98
N LEU A 66 1.80 -12.22 -3.74
CA LEU A 66 2.22 -12.59 -2.38
C LEU A 66 2.66 -11.39 -1.55
N GLN A 67 3.41 -10.47 -2.16
CA GLN A 67 3.83 -9.21 -1.53
C GLN A 67 2.62 -8.33 -1.23
N SER A 68 1.59 -8.39 -2.08
CA SER A 68 0.34 -7.66 -1.86
C SER A 68 -0.47 -8.24 -0.70
N CYS A 69 -0.50 -9.56 -0.55
CA CYS A 69 -1.07 -10.21 0.62
C CYS A 69 -0.33 -9.80 1.90
N ALA A 70 1.02 -9.78 1.86
CA ALA A 70 1.84 -9.44 3.03
C ALA A 70 1.55 -8.02 3.56
N VAL A 71 1.34 -7.05 2.67
CA VAL A 71 1.07 -5.64 3.06
C VAL A 71 -0.40 -5.33 3.35
N GLN A 72 -1.34 -6.23 3.04
CA GLN A 72 -2.78 -5.94 3.06
C GLN A 72 -3.27 -5.45 4.42
N CYS A 73 -2.76 -6.03 5.51
CA CYS A 73 -3.13 -5.63 6.88
C CYS A 73 -2.75 -4.18 7.23
N HIS A 74 -1.79 -3.59 6.52
CA HIS A 74 -1.31 -2.21 6.74
C HIS A 74 -2.09 -1.16 5.94
N VAL A 75 -2.85 -1.58 4.93
CA VAL A 75 -3.54 -0.68 3.98
C VAL A 75 -4.53 0.23 4.70
N GLY A 76 -5.36 -0.31 5.60
CA GLY A 76 -6.35 0.47 6.35
C GLY A 76 -5.69 1.57 7.20
N HIS A 77 -4.61 1.23 7.90
CA HIS A 77 -3.84 2.19 8.68
C HIS A 77 -3.19 3.28 7.81
N ALA A 78 -2.61 2.89 6.66
CA ALA A 78 -2.03 3.84 5.71
C ALA A 78 -3.09 4.82 5.15
N ARG A 79 -4.28 4.33 4.80
CA ARG A 79 -5.40 5.15 4.32
C ARG A 79 -5.87 6.14 5.39
N ARG A 80 -6.00 5.70 6.65
CA ARG A 80 -6.32 6.59 7.78
C ARG A 80 -5.28 7.69 7.95
N ARG A 81 -3.98 7.34 7.97
CA ARG A 81 -2.88 8.32 8.08
C ARG A 81 -2.90 9.33 6.95
N ALA A 82 -3.19 8.89 5.73
CA ALA A 82 -3.31 9.77 4.57
C ALA A 82 -4.51 10.72 4.70
N LEU A 83 -5.66 10.23 5.17
CA LEU A 83 -6.85 11.04 5.39
C LEU A 83 -6.64 12.09 6.48
N ALA A 84 -6.00 11.73 7.59
CA ALA A 84 -5.60 12.67 8.64
C ALA A 84 -4.67 13.76 8.10
N CYS A 85 -3.70 13.38 7.24
CA CYS A 85 -2.79 14.32 6.60
C CYS A 85 -3.53 15.31 5.69
N LEU A 86 -4.41 14.81 4.82
CA LEU A 86 -5.25 15.64 3.95
C LEU A 86 -6.14 16.57 4.77
N ASN A 87 -6.76 16.06 5.83
CA ASN A 87 -7.60 16.86 6.70
C ASN A 87 -6.82 18.01 7.32
N ARG A 88 -5.62 17.75 7.85
CA ARG A 88 -4.76 18.80 8.39
C ARG A 88 -4.32 19.82 7.33
N ALA A 89 -4.05 19.37 6.11
CA ALA A 89 -3.59 20.24 5.03
C ALA A 89 -4.70 21.10 4.39
N LEU A 90 -5.94 20.59 4.34
CA LEU A 90 -7.04 21.18 3.58
C LEU A 90 -8.16 21.75 4.45
N SER A 91 -8.16 21.47 5.77
CA SER A 91 -9.18 22.00 6.67
C SER A 91 -9.16 23.52 6.76
N THR A 92 -10.15 24.15 6.16
CA THR A 92 -10.42 25.58 6.30
C THR A 92 -11.75 25.81 7.04
N PRO A 93 -11.98 27.01 7.61
CA PRO A 93 -13.28 27.33 8.21
C PRO A 93 -14.45 27.27 7.22
N LYS A 94 -14.20 27.54 5.94
CA LYS A 94 -15.22 27.51 4.87
C LYS A 94 -15.40 26.13 4.22
N GLY A 95 -14.54 25.17 4.58
CA GLY A 95 -14.47 23.85 3.94
C GLY A 95 -13.73 23.90 2.60
N GLN A 96 -12.87 22.91 2.35
CA GLN A 96 -12.28 22.66 1.04
C GLN A 96 -12.72 21.31 0.50
N THR A 97 -13.02 21.24 -0.79
CA THR A 97 -13.62 20.04 -1.41
C THR A 97 -12.63 19.30 -2.30
N LEU A 98 -12.62 17.98 -2.22
CA LEU A 98 -11.93 17.09 -3.15
C LEU A 98 -12.90 16.12 -3.81
N PRO A 99 -12.72 15.81 -5.11
CA PRO A 99 -13.47 14.74 -5.76
C PRO A 99 -13.15 13.37 -5.12
N LEU A 100 -14.16 12.53 -4.92
CA LEU A 100 -13.98 11.14 -4.48
C LEU A 100 -13.14 10.34 -5.48
N GLY A 101 -13.23 10.63 -6.78
CA GLY A 101 -12.36 10.01 -7.79
C GLY A 101 -10.86 10.28 -7.55
N TYR A 102 -10.50 11.47 -7.05
CA TYR A 102 -9.14 11.75 -6.62
C TYR A 102 -8.75 10.89 -5.42
N MET A 103 -9.67 10.67 -4.48
CA MET A 103 -9.42 9.82 -3.32
C MET A 103 -9.22 8.36 -3.70
N VAL A 104 -10.04 7.85 -4.63
CA VAL A 104 -9.89 6.51 -5.23
C VAL A 104 -8.50 6.34 -5.83
N HIS A 105 -8.07 7.30 -6.65
CA HIS A 105 -6.76 7.27 -7.28
C HIS A 105 -5.61 7.45 -6.26
N LEU A 106 -5.72 8.34 -5.28
CA LEU A 106 -4.63 8.57 -4.33
C LEU A 106 -4.43 7.37 -3.39
N LEU A 107 -5.53 6.77 -2.91
CA LEU A 107 -5.53 5.78 -1.83
C LEU A 107 -5.74 4.34 -2.30
N ALA A 108 -5.76 4.13 -3.62
CA ALA A 108 -5.98 2.84 -4.27
C ALA A 108 -7.24 2.13 -3.74
N LEU A 109 -8.36 2.86 -3.71
CA LEU A 109 -9.66 2.31 -3.35
C LEU A 109 -10.26 1.59 -4.55
N ASP A 110 -11.15 0.65 -4.28
CA ASP A 110 -11.85 -0.18 -5.27
C ASP A 110 -12.97 0.58 -5.99
N GLY A 111 -13.37 1.75 -5.48
CA GLY A 111 -14.37 2.58 -6.13
C GLY A 111 -14.85 3.78 -5.30
N PRO A 112 -15.74 4.61 -5.87
CA PRO A 112 -16.25 5.81 -5.21
C PRO A 112 -17.06 5.50 -3.94
N GLU A 113 -17.75 4.36 -3.87
CA GLU A 113 -18.48 3.95 -2.67
C GLU A 113 -17.52 3.64 -1.50
N GLU A 114 -16.41 2.94 -1.74
CA GLU A 114 -15.40 2.73 -0.68
C GLU A 114 -14.77 4.06 -0.23
N ALA A 115 -14.59 5.02 -1.16
CA ALA A 115 -14.13 6.36 -0.81
C ALA A 115 -15.15 7.12 0.05
N ARG A 116 -16.44 7.00 -0.28
CA ARG A 116 -17.55 7.54 0.50
C ARG A 116 -17.53 6.99 1.92
N ASP A 117 -17.52 5.66 2.04
CA ASP A 117 -17.54 4.95 3.32
C ASP A 117 -16.33 5.34 4.18
N LEU A 118 -15.13 5.38 3.58
CA LEU A 118 -13.91 5.80 4.27
C LEU A 118 -14.01 7.22 4.81
N CYS A 119 -14.49 8.18 4.01
CA CYS A 119 -14.62 9.57 4.42
C CYS A 119 -15.68 9.73 5.53
N GLN A 120 -16.84 9.09 5.38
CA GLN A 120 -17.94 9.17 6.36
C GLN A 120 -17.58 8.50 7.69
N ALA A 121 -16.84 7.38 7.65
CA ALA A 121 -16.33 6.73 8.86
C ALA A 121 -15.40 7.65 9.68
N HIS A 122 -14.80 8.67 9.06
CA HIS A 122 -13.96 9.67 9.72
C HIS A 122 -14.67 11.03 9.89
N GLY A 123 -16.00 11.06 9.83
CA GLY A 123 -16.80 12.26 10.07
C GLY A 123 -16.72 13.33 8.98
N LEU A 124 -16.08 13.05 7.83
CA LEU A 124 -15.95 14.03 6.76
C LEU A 124 -17.27 14.17 5.98
N PRO A 125 -17.85 15.38 5.91
CA PRO A 125 -19.09 15.58 5.18
C PRO A 125 -18.86 15.46 3.67
N LEU A 126 -19.94 15.14 2.96
CA LEU A 126 -19.97 15.02 1.51
C LEU A 126 -20.85 16.12 0.93
N VAL A 127 -20.49 16.61 -0.25
CA VAL A 127 -21.30 17.54 -1.04
C VAL A 127 -21.67 16.87 -2.35
N GLY A 128 -22.98 16.75 -2.59
CA GLY A 128 -23.50 15.99 -3.71
C GLY A 128 -23.16 14.50 -3.60
N GLN A 129 -22.89 13.87 -4.75
CA GLN A 129 -22.62 12.43 -4.82
C GLN A 129 -21.14 12.09 -4.92
N ASP A 130 -20.25 13.04 -5.21
CA ASP A 130 -18.90 12.74 -5.67
C ASP A 130 -17.80 13.59 -5.03
N ARG A 131 -18.08 14.39 -4.00
CA ARG A 131 -17.07 15.25 -3.36
C ARG A 131 -17.09 15.16 -1.84
N VAL A 132 -15.91 15.06 -1.25
CA VAL A 132 -15.68 15.14 0.20
C VAL A 132 -15.27 16.56 0.60
N VAL A 133 -15.69 17.00 1.78
CA VAL A 133 -15.37 18.30 2.35
C VAL A 133 -14.42 18.13 3.53
N PHE A 134 -13.31 18.85 3.50
CA PHE A 134 -12.39 19.02 4.61
C PHE A 134 -12.69 20.36 5.29
N GLN A 135 -13.43 20.29 6.39
CA GLN A 135 -13.80 21.43 7.22
C GLN A 135 -13.28 21.24 8.64
N ARG A 136 -12.77 22.32 9.23
CA ARG A 136 -12.20 22.29 10.59
C ARG A 136 -13.24 21.77 11.60
N GLY A 137 -12.83 20.81 12.43
CA GLY A 137 -13.65 20.27 13.52
C GLY A 137 -14.55 19.08 13.17
N HIS A 138 -14.59 18.64 11.91
CA HIS A 138 -15.45 17.52 11.49
C HIS A 138 -14.74 16.16 11.49
N TYR A 139 -13.40 16.13 11.40
CA TYR A 139 -12.65 14.88 11.32
C TYR A 139 -12.64 14.14 12.66
N ALA A 140 -13.13 12.91 12.64
CA ALA A 140 -13.07 11.97 13.75
C ALA A 140 -11.99 10.91 13.47
N GLU A 141 -11.04 10.75 14.40
CA GLU A 141 -10.02 9.71 14.32
C GLU A 141 -10.50 8.43 15.03
N GLU A 142 -11.67 7.94 14.65
CA GLU A 142 -12.27 6.76 15.27
C GLU A 142 -12.02 5.50 14.44
N GLY A 143 -11.47 4.48 15.12
CA GLY A 143 -11.32 3.14 14.57
C GLY A 143 -10.32 3.01 13.41
N LEU A 144 -10.27 1.80 12.86
CA LEU A 144 -9.74 1.55 11.53
C LEU A 144 -10.91 1.66 10.56
N PRO A 145 -10.71 2.19 9.33
CA PRO A 145 -11.75 2.13 8.33
C PRO A 145 -12.21 0.68 8.11
N PRO A 146 -13.45 0.46 7.65
CA PRO A 146 -13.91 -0.86 7.26
C PRO A 146 -12.86 -1.56 6.41
N ALA A 147 -12.67 -2.85 6.64
CA ALA A 147 -11.76 -3.65 5.83
C ALA A 147 -12.27 -3.66 4.40
N GLY A 148 -11.70 -2.78 3.57
CA GLY A 148 -11.97 -2.73 2.14
C GLY A 148 -11.56 -4.03 1.47
N THR A 149 -12.20 -4.35 0.34
CA THR A 149 -11.91 -5.60 -0.38
C THR A 149 -10.51 -5.65 -0.99
N CYS A 150 -9.82 -4.51 -1.08
CA CYS A 150 -8.47 -4.37 -1.63
C CYS A 150 -8.32 -5.07 -3.00
N LYS A 151 -9.37 -5.07 -3.82
CA LYS A 151 -9.37 -5.76 -5.13
C LYS A 151 -8.30 -5.17 -6.04
N VAL A 152 -8.16 -3.84 -6.07
CA VAL A 152 -7.13 -3.14 -6.86
C VAL A 152 -5.71 -3.47 -6.37
N LEU A 153 -5.54 -3.75 -5.08
CA LEU A 153 -4.23 -4.01 -4.49
C LEU A 153 -3.85 -5.49 -4.42
N VAL A 154 -4.82 -6.40 -4.30
CA VAL A 154 -4.60 -7.83 -4.02
C VAL A 154 -5.44 -8.69 -4.97
N GLY A 155 -6.77 -8.62 -4.86
CA GLY A 155 -7.68 -9.61 -5.49
C GLY A 155 -7.55 -9.70 -7.01
N SER A 156 -7.37 -8.56 -7.70
CA SER A 156 -7.19 -8.53 -9.16
C SER A 156 -5.91 -9.22 -9.64
N LYS A 157 -4.90 -9.36 -8.78
CA LYS A 157 -3.58 -9.91 -9.14
C LYS A 157 -3.57 -11.44 -9.22
N LEU A 158 -4.57 -12.09 -8.63
CA LEU A 158 -4.76 -13.53 -8.79
C LEU A 158 -5.11 -13.87 -10.26
N GLY A 159 -5.80 -12.97 -10.97
CA GLY A 159 -6.06 -13.09 -12.40
C GLY A 159 -6.87 -14.34 -12.79
N GLY A 160 -7.64 -14.91 -11.86
CA GLY A 160 -8.39 -16.16 -12.05
C GLY A 160 -7.56 -17.44 -11.96
N ARG A 161 -6.26 -17.32 -11.65
CA ARG A 161 -5.35 -18.45 -11.40
C ARG A 161 -5.55 -19.04 -10.00
N SER A 162 -5.07 -20.26 -9.80
CA SER A 162 -4.98 -20.84 -8.46
C SER A 162 -3.86 -20.17 -7.65
N LEU A 163 -3.93 -20.27 -6.31
CA LEU A 163 -2.85 -19.76 -5.44
C LEU A 163 -1.51 -20.44 -5.77
N GLU A 164 -1.54 -21.74 -6.03
CA GLU A 164 -0.36 -22.53 -6.40
C GLU A 164 0.27 -22.00 -7.69
N GLU A 165 -0.51 -21.79 -8.74
CA GLU A 165 -0.02 -21.26 -10.03
C GLU A 165 0.68 -19.90 -9.87
N VAL A 166 0.15 -19.03 -9.01
CA VAL A 166 0.74 -17.71 -8.76
C VAL A 166 2.04 -17.83 -7.96
N VAL A 167 2.07 -18.66 -6.92
CA VAL A 167 3.27 -18.88 -6.11
C VAL A 167 4.39 -19.45 -6.97
N MET A 168 4.10 -20.48 -7.77
CA MET A 168 5.11 -21.13 -8.62
C MET A 168 5.66 -20.16 -9.68
N ALA A 169 4.81 -19.35 -10.31
CA ALA A 169 5.26 -18.34 -11.28
C ALA A 169 6.18 -17.28 -10.65
N GLU A 170 5.86 -16.82 -9.44
CA GLU A 170 6.70 -15.84 -8.72
C GLU A 170 8.05 -16.44 -8.29
N GLU A 171 8.12 -17.75 -8.02
CA GLU A 171 9.38 -18.45 -7.73
C GLU A 171 10.28 -18.59 -8.97
N GLU A 172 9.70 -18.85 -10.13
CA GLU A 172 10.43 -18.98 -11.40
C GLU A 172 11.03 -17.64 -11.87
N GLU A 173 10.32 -16.53 -11.70
CA GLU A 173 10.84 -15.19 -12.02
C GLU A 173 12.04 -14.82 -11.13
N VAL A 174 12.09 -15.31 -9.89
CA VAL A 174 13.25 -15.13 -8.98
C VAL A 174 14.45 -15.99 -9.41
N GLY A 175 14.22 -17.12 -10.07
CA GLY A 175 15.27 -18.00 -10.61
C GLY A 175 15.88 -17.55 -11.94
N GLY A 176 15.18 -16.71 -12.70
CA GLY A 176 15.57 -16.26 -14.05
C GLY A 176 16.69 -15.22 -14.12
N ASP A 177 17.06 -14.59 -13.00
CA ASP A 177 18.11 -13.53 -12.95
C ASP A 177 19.55 -14.08 -12.92
N ARG A 178 19.77 -15.29 -13.48
CA ARG A 178 21.12 -15.83 -13.72
C ARG A 178 21.67 -15.28 -15.03
N SER A 179 22.41 -14.18 -14.93
CA SER A 179 23.53 -13.77 -15.78
C SER A 179 23.61 -14.42 -17.16
N LYS A 180 23.09 -13.74 -18.20
CA LYS A 180 23.69 -13.92 -19.54
C LYS A 180 25.07 -13.26 -19.52
N PRO A 181 26.17 -13.96 -19.86
CA PRO A 181 27.43 -13.29 -20.11
C PRO A 181 27.24 -12.39 -21.33
N ARG A 182 27.62 -11.12 -21.22
CA ARG A 182 27.82 -10.27 -22.39
C ARG A 182 29.08 -10.77 -23.08
N GLU A 183 28.92 -11.25 -24.31
CA GLU A 183 30.02 -11.52 -25.26
C GLU A 183 30.83 -10.25 -25.54
#